data_AF-X1RQN2-F1
#
_entry.id   AF-X1RQN2-F1
#
_cell.length_a   1.000
_cell.length_b   1.000
_cell.length_c   1.000
_cell.angle_alpha   90.00
_cell.angle_beta   90.00
_cell.angle_gamma   90.00
#
_symmetry.space_group_name_H-M   'P 1'
#
loop_
_entity.id
_entity.type
_entity.pdbx_description
1 polymer ?
#
loop_
_entity_poly.entity_id
_entity_poly.type
_entity_poly.pdbx_seq_one_letter_code
_entity_poly.pdbx_strand_id
1 'polypeptide(L)' 'ERIIAKNEQWIVLVPFWAVWPFETMVLPRRLVGAITELTEEEKDAWAAILKNITTRYDNLFNTSFP' A
#
# COMPACT_ATOMS: atom_id res chain seq x y z
N GLU A 1 6.23 8.54 -13.01
CA GLU A 1 5.04 8.36 -12.16
C GLU A 1 5.46 7.54 -10.95
N ARG A 2 5.20 7.99 -9.71
CA ARG A 2 5.66 7.31 -8.46
C ARG A 2 4.58 6.46 -7.80
N ILE A 3 3.39 6.42 -8.38
CA ILE A 3 2.24 5.65 -7.88
C ILE A 3 2.36 4.24 -8.46
N ILE A 4 2.35 3.23 -7.58
CA ILE A 4 2.49 1.82 -7.97
C ILE A 4 1.13 1.14 -8.02
N ALA A 5 0.24 1.48 -7.09
CA ALA A 5 -1.11 0.95 -7.02
C ALA A 5 -2.04 1.99 -6.39
N LYS A 6 -3.33 1.88 -6.70
CA LYS A 6 -4.39 2.66 -6.05
C LYS A 6 -5.69 1.85 -6.10
N ASN A 7 -6.54 2.07 -5.12
CA ASN A 7 -7.94 1.68 -5.16
C ASN A 7 -8.81 2.86 -4.71
N GLU A 8 -10.08 2.59 -4.40
CA GLU A 8 -11.07 3.58 -4.00
C GLU A 8 -10.58 4.40 -2.79
N GLN A 9 -9.99 3.74 -1.79
CA GLN A 9 -9.67 4.34 -0.48
C GLN A 9 -8.17 4.55 -0.22
N TRP A 10 -7.29 3.88 -0.97
CA TRP A 10 -5.84 3.84 -0.70
C TRP A 10 -4.99 4.11 -1.95
N ILE A 11 -3.79 4.61 -1.72
CA ILE A 11 -2.75 4.81 -2.72
C ILE A 11 -1.43 4.22 -2.22
N VAL A 12 -0.68 3.59 -3.12
CA VAL A 12 0.68 3.12 -2.86
C VAL A 12 1.63 3.86 -3.78
N LEU A 13 2.68 4.43 -3.19
CA LEU A 13 3.68 5.20 -3.92
C LEU A 13 5.09 4.97 -3.38
N VAL A 14 6.08 5.26 -4.23
CA VAL A 14 7.48 5.39 -3.80
C VAL A 14 7.70 6.81 -3.28
N PRO A 15 8.09 7.00 -2.01
CA PRO A 15 8.36 8.34 -1.49
C PRO A 15 9.49 9.02 -2.27
N PHE A 16 9.51 10.36 -2.26
CA PHE A 16 10.58 11.10 -2.93
C PHE A 16 11.96 10.77 -2.36
N TRP A 17 11.99 10.58 -1.04
CA TRP A 17 13.15 10.32 -0.20
C TRP A 17 13.38 8.84 0.10
N ALA A 18 12.87 7.92 -0.73
CA ALA A 18 13.09 6.49 -0.55
C ALA A 18 14.59 6.17 -0.37
N VAL A 19 14.93 5.49 0.72
CA VAL A 19 16.30 5.10 1.08
C VAL A 19 16.53 3.62 0.81
N TRP A 20 15.48 2.79 0.90
CA TRP A 20 15.58 1.34 0.68
C TRP A 20 15.21 0.94 -0.75
N PRO A 21 15.85 -0.10 -1.31
CA PRO A 21 15.38 -0.73 -2.54
C PRO A 21 13.93 -1.18 -2.37
N PHE A 22 13.05 -0.77 -3.29
CA PHE A 22 11.62 -1.09 -3.30
C PHE A 22 10.83 -0.55 -2.09
N GLU A 23 11.28 0.55 -1.48
CA GLU A 23 10.51 1.25 -0.44
C GLU A 23 9.18 1.78 -1.00
N THR A 24 8.09 1.41 -0.32
CA THR A 24 6.75 1.86 -0.68
C THR A 24 5.97 2.31 0.52
N MET A 25 5.21 3.39 0.33
CA MET A 25 4.33 3.97 1.31
C MET A 25 2.88 3.77 0.88
N VAL A 26 2.08 3.20 1.78
CA VAL A 26 0.64 2.97 1.61
C VAL A 26 -0.09 4.05 2.41
N LEU A 27 -0.86 4.89 1.73
CA LEU A 27 -1.54 6.03 2.34
C LEU A 27 -3.05 5.98 2.08
N PRO A 28 -3.89 6.28 3.07
CA PRO A 28 -5.31 6.46 2.86
C PRO A 28 -5.55 7.77 2.09
N ARG A 29 -6.58 7.79 1.25
CA ARG A 29 -6.97 8.99 0.48
C ARG A 29 -7.72 9.99 1.35
N ARG A 30 -8.41 9.51 2.39
CA ARG A 30 -8.99 10.33 3.45
C ARG A 30 -7.92 10.63 4.50
N LEU A 31 -7.92 11.84 5.03
CA LEU A 31 -7.07 12.20 6.15
C LEU A 31 -7.55 11.45 7.41
N VAL A 32 -6.67 10.63 7.98
CA VAL A 32 -6.87 9.91 9.24
C VAL A 32 -5.64 10.12 10.13
N GLY A 33 -5.86 10.32 11.43
CA GLY A 33 -4.79 10.49 12.41
C GLY A 33 -4.25 9.15 12.93
N ALA A 34 -5.09 8.12 12.94
CA ALA A 34 -4.77 6.80 13.46
C ALA A 34 -5.50 5.69 12.69
N ILE A 35 -4.94 4.47 12.71
CA ILE A 35 -5.54 3.28 12.08
C ILE A 35 -6.91 2.94 12.69
N THR A 36 -7.13 3.26 13.97
CA THR A 36 -8.41 3.05 14.66
C THR A 36 -9.55 3.92 14.13
N GLU A 37 -9.24 4.96 13.35
CA GLU A 37 -10.22 5.87 12.75
C GLU A 37 -10.68 5.41 11.35
N LEU A 38 -10.20 4.26 10.88
CA LEU A 38 -10.60 3.68 9.59
C LEU A 38 -12.01 3.11 9.66
N THR A 39 -12.82 3.36 8.63
CA THR A 39 -14.11 2.68 8.44
C THR A 39 -13.90 1.23 8.03
N GLU A 40 -14.93 0.39 8.12
CA GLU A 40 -14.83 -1.01 7.69
C GLU A 40 -14.52 -1.12 6.19
N GLU A 41 -15.10 -0.25 5.36
CA GLU A 41 -14.82 -0.21 3.92
C GLU A 41 -13.36 0.17 3.63
N GLU A 42 -12.78 1.07 4.43
CA GLU A 42 -11.37 1.43 4.31
C GLU A 42 -10.45 0.29 4.75
N LYS A 43 -10.83 -0.48 5.77
CA LYS A 43 -10.08 -1.67 6.20
C LYS A 43 -10.10 -2.77 5.14
N ASP A 44 -11.25 -3.04 4.54
CA ASP A 44 -11.36 -4.01 3.45
C ASP A 44 -10.53 -3.58 2.23
N ALA A 45 -10.63 -2.30 1.86
CA ALA A 45 -9.81 -1.72 0.80
C ALA A 45 -8.31 -1.75 1.15
N TRP A 46 -7.95 -1.62 2.43
CA TRP A 46 -6.57 -1.72 2.89
C TRP A 46 -6.02 -3.14 2.72
N ALA A 47 -6.78 -4.15 3.16
CA ALA A 47 -6.41 -5.55 2.98
C ALA A 47 -6.24 -5.90 1.49
N ALA A 48 -7.15 -5.40 0.63
CA ALA A 48 -7.08 -5.61 -0.81
C ALA A 48 -5.81 -5.00 -1.44
N ILE A 49 -5.44 -3.77 -1.05
CA ILE A 49 -4.27 -3.10 -1.64
C ILE A 49 -2.96 -3.71 -1.11
N LEU A 50 -2.90 -4.13 0.16
CA LEU A 50 -1.76 -4.84 0.73
C LEU A 50 -1.53 -6.15 -0.01
N LYS A 51 -2.58 -6.97 -0.20
CA LYS A 51 -2.48 -8.20 -0.98
C LYS A 51 -1.98 -7.95 -2.40
N ASN A 52 -2.43 -6.87 -3.03
CA ASN A 52 -1.98 -6.52 -4.39
C ASN A 52 -0.47 -6.27 -4.45
N ILE A 53 0.07 -5.49 -3.51
CA ILE A 53 1.48 -5.14 -3.50
C ILE A 53 2.38 -6.30 -3.07
N THR A 54 1.98 -7.08 -2.05
CA THR A 54 2.78 -8.23 -1.61
C THR A 54 2.83 -9.30 -2.69
N THR A 55 1.70 -9.59 -3.36
CA THR A 55 1.68 -10.51 -4.52
C THR A 55 2.60 -10.03 -5.65
N ARG A 56 2.70 -8.72 -5.89
CA ARG A 56 3.63 -8.18 -6.91
C ARG A 56 5.08 -8.37 -6.47
N TYR A 57 5.39 -8.16 -5.20
CA TYR A 57 6.73 -8.41 -4.66
C TYR A 57 7.08 -9.90 -4.68
N ASP A 58 6.12 -10.77 -4.39
CA ASP A 58 6.31 -12.22 -4.47
C ASP A 58 6.76 -12.64 -5.86
N ASN A 59 6.05 -12.14 -6.87
CA ASN A 59 6.36 -12.44 -8.26
C ASN A 59 7.68 -11.80 -8.72
N LEU A 60 8.03 -10.62 -8.17
CA LEU A 60 9.26 -9.92 -8.53
C LEU A 60 10.51 -10.59 -7.96
N PHE A 61 10.44 -11.05 -6.71
CA PHE A 61 11.57 -11.66 -6.00
C PHE A 61 11.53 -13.19 -6.01
N ASN A 62 10.46 -13.78 -6.55
CA ASN A 62 10.21 -15.21 -6.56
C ASN A 62 10.31 -15.85 -5.17
N THR A 63 9.84 -15.13 -4.14
CA THR A 63 9.81 -15.54 -2.73
C THR A 63 8.54 -15.00 -2.09
N SER A 64 7.92 -15.72 -1.17
CA SER A 64 6.72 -15.24 -0.49
C SER A 64 7.06 -14.15 0.52
N PHE A 65 6.48 -12.98 0.34
CA PHE A 65 6.40 -11.91 1.31
C PHE A 65 5.20 -12.17 2.24
N PRO A 66 5.34 -11.88 3.55
CA PRO A 66 4.27 -12.04 4.52
C PRO A 66 3.10 -11.08 4.32
#